data_AF-A0A2E7J3M0-F1
#
_entry.id   AF-A0A2E7J3M0-F1
#
_cell.length_a   1.000
_cell.length_b   1.000
_cell.length_c   1.000
_cell.angle_alpha   90.00
_cell.angle_beta   90.00
_cell.angle_gamma   90.00
#
_symmetry.space_group_name_H-M   'P 1'
#
loop_
_entity.id
_entity.type
_entity.pdbx_description
1 polymer ?
#
loop_
_entity_poly.entity_id
_entity_poly.type
_entity_poly.pdbx_seq_one_letter_code
_entity_poly.pdbx_strand_id
1 'polypeptide(L)'
;MEWTRVSVQPNEEPFTSNMGLGGKKIGLDDRADDLHQAFIGSFSHLSEAREKHEELVSEIHPRGHDPSISTLGELLSELGGEWAGSEIRIPLHESSREEFVIETKEEEAVVLVRLISPERFGGMIKTFALPTGSSLSGVRWEGEFLTMRIED
;
A
#
# COMPACT_ATOMS: atom_id res chain seq x y z
N MET A 1 -13.04 -14.58 3.83
CA MET A 1 -13.47 -13.46 2.96
C MET A 1 -12.26 -12.88 2.25
N GLU A 2 -12.47 -12.29 1.09
CA GLU A 2 -11.43 -11.67 0.26
C GLU A 2 -11.25 -10.19 0.64
N TRP A 3 -10.10 -9.60 0.29
CA TRP A 3 -9.83 -8.18 0.51
C TRP A 3 -10.62 -7.32 -0.50
N THR A 4 -11.24 -6.25 -0.03
CA THR A 4 -12.01 -5.31 -0.85
C THR A 4 -11.30 -3.96 -0.91
N ARG A 5 -11.04 -3.45 -2.12
CA ARG A 5 -10.39 -2.16 -2.31
C ARG A 5 -11.35 -1.01 -2.04
N VAL A 6 -10.89 -0.02 -1.26
CA VAL A 6 -11.64 1.20 -0.95
C VAL A 6 -11.12 2.34 -1.83
N SER A 7 -12.04 3.03 -2.50
CA SER A 7 -11.69 4.19 -3.33
C SER A 7 -11.41 5.40 -2.46
N VAL A 8 -10.24 6.00 -2.62
CA VAL A 8 -9.87 7.23 -1.92
C VAL A 8 -10.32 8.42 -2.77
N GLN A 9 -11.15 9.30 -2.24
CA GLN A 9 -11.62 10.46 -3.00
C GLN A 9 -10.44 11.45 -3.20
N PRO A 10 -10.06 11.76 -4.45
CA PRO A 10 -9.12 12.84 -4.72
C PRO A 10 -9.79 14.19 -4.44
N ASN A 11 -9.00 15.17 -4.01
CA ASN A 11 -9.42 16.56 -3.96
C ASN A 11 -9.47 17.06 -5.41
N GLU A 12 -10.56 17.71 -5.80
CA GLU A 12 -10.82 18.07 -7.19
C GLU A 12 -9.79 19.08 -7.73
N GLU A 13 -8.83 18.62 -8.54
CA GLU A 13 -8.26 19.40 -9.65
C GLU A 13 -7.94 18.45 -10.83
N PRO A 14 -8.48 18.68 -12.04
CA PRO A 14 -8.27 17.81 -13.18
C PRO A 14 -6.94 18.13 -13.87
N PHE A 15 -5.92 17.30 -13.65
CA PHE A 15 -4.79 17.25 -14.57
C PHE A 15 -5.13 16.32 -15.73
N THR A 16 -5.52 16.93 -16.85
CA THR A 16 -5.56 16.24 -18.13
C THR A 16 -4.14 15.98 -18.59
N SER A 17 -3.77 14.73 -18.82
CA SER A 17 -2.67 14.40 -19.72
C SER A 17 -3.06 13.23 -20.60
N ASN A 18 -3.55 13.61 -21.78
CA ASN A 18 -3.71 12.78 -22.95
C ASN A 18 -2.34 12.55 -23.59
N MET A 19 -1.85 11.31 -23.63
CA MET A 19 -1.06 10.83 -24.76
C MET A 19 -1.09 9.29 -24.82
N GLY A 20 -1.82 8.76 -25.80
CA GLY A 20 -1.54 7.41 -26.28
C GLY A 20 -0.26 7.40 -27.11
N LEU A 21 0.41 6.24 -27.17
CA LEU A 21 0.97 5.62 -28.37
C LEU A 21 1.66 4.30 -27.98
N GLY A 22 1.30 3.23 -28.69
CA GLY A 22 1.81 1.87 -28.45
C GLY A 22 3.24 1.65 -28.92
N GLY A 23 3.87 0.65 -28.29
CA GLY A 23 5.18 0.09 -28.68
C GLY A 23 5.99 -0.32 -27.45
N LYS A 24 5.78 -1.55 -26.95
CA LYS A 24 6.43 -2.09 -25.74
C LYS A 24 7.96 -2.06 -25.87
N LYS A 25 8.59 -1.05 -25.28
CA LYS A 25 9.98 -1.02 -24.87
C LYS A 25 9.96 -0.67 -23.39
N ILE A 26 10.60 -1.51 -22.59
CA ILE A 26 10.67 -1.30 -21.15
C ILE A 26 11.37 0.05 -20.90
N GLY A 27 10.65 1.02 -20.36
CA GLY A 27 11.06 2.39 -20.12
C GLY A 27 11.21 2.72 -18.63
N LEU A 28 11.60 3.96 -18.33
CA LEU A 28 11.76 4.45 -16.95
C LEU A 28 10.44 4.51 -16.16
N ASP A 29 9.31 4.39 -16.85
CA ASP A 29 7.96 4.37 -16.27
C ASP A 29 7.49 2.94 -15.90
N ASP A 30 8.29 1.90 -16.17
CA ASP A 30 7.97 0.54 -15.78
C ASP A 30 8.25 0.28 -14.29
N ARG A 31 7.52 -0.69 -13.73
CA ARG A 31 7.62 -1.01 -12.30
C ARG A 31 9.04 -1.47 -11.97
N ALA A 32 9.54 -1.05 -10.81
CA ALA A 32 10.88 -1.40 -10.35
C ALA A 32 11.10 -2.92 -10.27
N ASP A 33 10.06 -3.68 -9.91
CA ASP A 33 10.10 -5.16 -9.91
C ASP A 33 10.30 -5.71 -11.31
N ASP A 34 9.56 -5.20 -12.31
CA ASP A 34 9.70 -5.64 -13.72
C ASP A 34 11.10 -5.30 -14.27
N LEU A 35 11.65 -4.13 -13.94
CA LEU A 35 13.01 -3.74 -14.30
C LEU A 35 14.07 -4.61 -13.60
N HIS A 36 13.85 -4.93 -12.33
CA HIS A 36 14.74 -5.77 -11.54
C HIS A 36 14.76 -7.22 -12.06
N GLN A 37 13.58 -7.78 -12.34
CA GLN A 37 13.46 -9.12 -12.95
C GLN A 37 14.07 -9.16 -14.35
N ALA A 38 13.89 -8.12 -15.16
CA ALA A 38 14.54 -8.01 -16.47
C ALA A 38 16.07 -7.91 -16.36
N PHE A 39 16.59 -7.14 -15.40
CA PHE A 39 18.02 -7.01 -15.14
C PHE A 39 18.64 -8.34 -14.69
N ILE A 40 18.06 -9.00 -13.69
CA ILE A 40 18.51 -10.30 -13.18
C ILE A 40 18.38 -11.39 -14.25
N GLY A 41 17.32 -11.36 -15.06
CA GLY A 41 17.08 -12.28 -16.16
C GLY A 41 18.04 -12.11 -17.35
N SER A 42 18.70 -10.96 -17.49
CA SER A 42 19.57 -10.66 -18.63
C SER A 42 20.93 -11.38 -18.60
N PHE A 43 21.35 -11.91 -17.45
CA PHE A 43 22.64 -12.57 -17.27
C PHE A 43 22.50 -14.10 -17.18
N SER A 44 22.37 -14.75 -18.34
CA SER A 44 22.24 -16.22 -18.44
C SER A 44 23.41 -17.02 -17.84
N HIS A 45 24.60 -16.41 -17.75
CA HIS A 45 25.79 -17.04 -17.18
C HIS A 45 25.86 -16.94 -15.64
N LEU A 46 24.96 -16.19 -15.00
CA LEU A 46 24.92 -16.00 -13.54
C LEU A 46 23.76 -16.76 -12.89
N SER A 47 23.31 -17.85 -13.51
CA SER A 47 22.15 -18.62 -13.07
C SER A 47 22.24 -19.06 -11.59
N GLU A 48 23.41 -19.49 -11.14
CA GLU A 48 23.63 -19.92 -9.74
C GLU A 48 23.59 -18.72 -8.76
N ALA A 49 24.18 -17.58 -9.14
CA ALA A 49 24.13 -16.38 -8.31
C ALA A 49 22.69 -15.81 -8.23
N ARG A 50 21.92 -15.92 -9.32
CA ARG A 50 20.50 -15.56 -9.35
C ARG A 50 19.67 -16.44 -8.41
N GLU A 51 19.85 -17.75 -8.47
CA GLU A 51 19.12 -18.69 -7.59
C GLU A 51 19.40 -18.40 -6.12
N LYS A 52 20.68 -18.17 -5.75
CA LYS A 52 21.02 -17.77 -4.38
C LYS A 52 20.47 -16.40 -3.99
N HIS A 53 20.42 -15.44 -4.91
CA HIS A 53 19.81 -14.15 -4.66
C HIS A 53 18.30 -14.28 -4.41
N GLU A 54 17.59 -15.09 -5.20
CA GLU A 54 16.16 -15.35 -5.02
C GLU A 54 15.87 -16.07 -3.70
N GLU A 55 16.70 -17.04 -3.32
CA GLU A 55 16.63 -17.73 -2.02
C GLU A 55 16.78 -16.73 -0.86
N LEU A 56 17.85 -15.92 -0.87
CA LEU A 56 18.10 -14.92 0.19
C LEU A 56 17.02 -13.83 0.25
N VAL A 57 16.56 -13.32 -0.90
CA VAL A 57 15.48 -12.33 -0.95
C VAL A 57 14.19 -12.94 -0.41
N SER A 58 13.92 -14.21 -0.69
CA SER A 58 12.75 -14.93 -0.16
C SER A 58 12.85 -15.20 1.35
N GLU A 59 14.06 -15.33 1.91
CA GLU A 59 14.25 -15.44 3.36
C GLU A 59 14.06 -14.09 4.08
N ILE A 60 14.46 -12.98 3.45
CA ILE A 60 14.31 -11.62 4.00
C ILE A 60 12.86 -11.12 3.87
N HIS A 61 12.22 -11.43 2.74
CA HIS A 61 10.81 -11.19 2.47
C HIS A 61 10.11 -12.53 2.27
N PRO A 62 9.80 -13.27 3.36
CA PRO A 62 9.02 -14.49 3.25
C PRO A 62 7.68 -14.15 2.60
N ARG A 63 7.49 -14.65 1.37
CA ARG A 63 6.18 -14.64 0.70
C ARG A 63 5.21 -15.39 1.61
N GLY A 64 4.45 -14.65 2.41
CA GLY A 64 3.54 -15.22 3.41
C GLY A 64 3.77 -14.80 4.86
N HIS A 65 4.60 -13.79 5.18
CA HIS A 65 4.39 -13.09 6.45
C HIS A 65 3.04 -12.39 6.37
N ASP A 66 2.02 -12.95 7.05
CA ASP A 66 0.80 -12.20 7.33
C ASP A 66 1.26 -10.91 8.01
N PRO A 67 1.04 -9.73 7.40
CA PRO A 67 1.45 -8.48 8.00
C PRO A 67 0.85 -8.45 9.41
N SER A 68 1.72 -8.33 10.41
CA SER A 68 1.30 -8.25 11.82
C SER A 68 0.10 -7.30 11.94
N ILE A 69 -1.03 -7.84 12.42
CA ILE A 69 -2.26 -7.07 12.60
C ILE A 69 -2.07 -6.23 13.86
N SER A 70 -1.85 -4.93 13.68
CA SER A 70 -1.72 -3.98 14.78
C SER A 70 -3.10 -3.53 15.28
N THR A 71 -3.17 -3.08 16.52
CA THR A 71 -4.31 -2.28 16.98
C THR A 71 -4.27 -0.88 16.35
N LEU A 72 -5.41 -0.21 16.27
CA LEU A 72 -5.47 1.19 15.83
C LEU A 72 -4.52 2.08 16.66
N GLY A 73 -4.44 1.87 17.98
CA GLY A 73 -3.56 2.66 18.85
C GLY A 73 -2.07 2.47 18.53
N GLU A 74 -1.64 1.26 18.21
CA GLU A 74 -0.26 0.97 17.79
C GLU A 74 0.06 1.65 16.46
N LEU A 75 -0.84 1.56 15.48
CA LEU A 75 -0.68 2.22 14.18
C LEU A 75 -0.52 3.75 14.34
N LEU A 76 -1.39 4.36 15.14
CA LEU A 76 -1.35 5.82 15.35
C LEU A 76 -0.09 6.24 16.10
N SER A 77 0.37 5.44 17.06
CA SER A 77 1.63 5.70 17.76
C SER A 77 2.84 5.60 16.83
N GLU A 78 2.82 4.67 15.87
CA GLU A 78 3.90 4.48 14.90
C GLU A 78 3.93 5.59 13.84
N LEU A 79 2.77 5.91 13.26
CA LEU A 79 2.67 6.86 12.15
C LEU A 79 2.44 8.30 12.61
N GLY A 80 2.31 8.56 13.91
CA GLY A 80 2.01 9.89 14.45
C GLY A 80 0.59 10.37 14.13
N GLY A 81 -0.35 9.44 13.99
CA GLY A 81 -1.75 9.73 13.70
C GLY A 81 -2.57 10.08 14.94
N GLU A 82 -3.77 10.61 14.71
CA GLU A 82 -4.75 10.94 15.72
C GLU A 82 -6.11 10.28 15.43
N TRP A 83 -6.86 9.97 16.47
CA TRP A 83 -8.25 9.50 16.38
C TRP A 83 -9.14 10.45 17.17
N ALA A 84 -10.07 11.11 16.48
CA ALA A 84 -11.01 12.07 17.04
C ALA A 84 -12.44 11.70 16.63
N GLY A 85 -13.19 11.12 17.57
CA GLY A 85 -14.59 10.72 17.32
C GLY A 85 -14.70 9.68 16.21
N SER A 86 -15.30 10.05 15.08
CA SER A 86 -15.48 9.19 13.90
C SER A 86 -14.39 9.32 12.84
N GLU A 87 -13.33 10.10 13.09
CA GLU A 87 -12.27 10.35 12.10
C GLU A 87 -10.89 9.94 12.62
N ILE A 88 -10.17 9.16 11.82
CA ILE A 88 -8.78 8.76 12.01
C ILE A 88 -7.94 9.55 11.02
N ARG A 89 -6.89 10.24 11.48
CA ARG A 89 -6.03 11.07 10.63
C ARG A 89 -4.59 10.61 10.76
N ILE A 90 -3.97 10.28 9.65
CA ILE A 90 -2.59 9.77 9.61
C ILE A 90 -1.77 10.71 8.72
N PRO A 91 -0.65 11.29 9.22
CA PRO A 91 0.23 12.08 8.38
C PRO A 91 0.95 11.15 7.40
N LEU A 92 0.81 11.41 6.11
CA LEU A 92 1.45 10.68 5.02
C LEU A 92 1.88 11.68 3.94
N HIS A 93 3.10 11.52 3.42
CA HIS A 93 3.62 12.42 2.40
C HIS A 93 2.77 12.38 1.11
N GLU A 94 2.48 13.55 0.53
CA GLU A 94 1.67 13.70 -0.69
C GLU A 94 2.22 12.92 -1.88
N SER A 95 3.54 12.71 -1.93
CA SER A 95 4.24 11.93 -2.96
C SER A 95 3.74 10.48 -3.08
N SER A 96 3.10 9.94 -2.04
CA SER A 96 2.55 8.58 -2.04
C SER A 96 1.11 8.50 -2.54
N ARG A 97 0.44 9.63 -2.80
CA ARG A 97 -1.01 9.73 -3.00
C ARG A 97 -1.55 8.95 -4.20
N GLU A 98 -0.86 8.98 -5.34
CA GLU A 98 -1.36 8.39 -6.59
C GLU A 98 -1.35 6.86 -6.57
N GLU A 99 -0.43 6.27 -5.82
CA GLU A 99 -0.23 4.82 -5.79
C GLU A 99 -0.67 4.19 -4.46
N PHE A 100 -1.12 5.01 -3.49
CA PHE A 100 -1.61 4.53 -2.20
C PHE A 100 -2.90 3.71 -2.36
N VAL A 101 -2.92 2.51 -1.77
CA VAL A 101 -4.07 1.61 -1.81
C VAL A 101 -4.54 1.33 -0.39
N ILE A 102 -5.86 1.38 -0.20
CA ILE A 102 -6.52 0.95 1.03
C ILE A 102 -7.43 -0.21 0.70
N GLU A 103 -7.34 -1.25 1.51
CA GLU A 103 -8.20 -2.42 1.42
C GLU A 103 -8.82 -2.73 2.76
N THR A 104 -10.03 -3.27 2.75
CA THR A 104 -10.72 -3.72 3.95
C THR A 104 -11.05 -5.20 3.84
N LYS A 105 -11.05 -5.89 4.97
CA LYS A 105 -11.50 -7.27 5.09
C LYS A 105 -12.34 -7.40 6.34
N GLU A 106 -13.57 -7.87 6.19
CA GLU A 106 -14.40 -8.24 7.32
C GLU A 106 -13.94 -9.59 7.87
N GLU A 107 -13.63 -9.61 9.16
CA GLU A 107 -13.45 -10.83 9.96
C GLU A 107 -14.52 -10.85 11.05
N GLU A 108 -14.86 -12.03 11.55
CA GLU A 108 -16.08 -12.35 12.33
C GLU A 108 -16.67 -11.23 13.21
N ALA A 109 -15.84 -10.49 13.95
CA ALA A 109 -16.26 -9.39 14.83
C ALA A 109 -15.52 -8.06 14.59
N VAL A 110 -14.62 -7.97 13.60
CA VAL A 110 -13.76 -6.81 13.37
C VAL A 110 -13.53 -6.55 11.89
N VAL A 111 -13.43 -5.27 11.53
CA VAL A 111 -12.99 -4.88 10.19
C VAL A 111 -11.48 -4.64 10.22
N LEU A 112 -10.75 -5.37 9.38
CA LEU A 112 -9.34 -5.13 9.12
C LEU A 112 -9.18 -4.12 8.00
N VAL A 113 -8.25 -3.18 8.18
CA VAL A 113 -7.86 -2.19 7.18
C VAL A 113 -6.39 -2.39 6.86
N ARG A 114 -6.06 -2.43 5.57
CA ARG A 114 -4.70 -2.55 5.05
C ARG A 114 -4.34 -1.32 4.25
N LEU A 115 -3.25 -0.66 4.65
CA LEU A 115 -2.64 0.47 3.99
C LEU A 115 -1.44 0.00 3.18
N ILE A 116 -1.38 0.36 1.90
CA ILE A 116 -0.30 0.00 0.99
C ILE A 116 0.21 1.27 0.32
N SER A 117 1.45 1.65 0.59
CA SER A 117 2.18 2.71 -0.11
C SER A 117 3.33 2.09 -0.90
N PRO A 118 3.24 1.99 -2.23
CA PRO A 118 4.36 1.52 -3.03
C PRO A 118 5.37 2.66 -3.20
N GLU A 119 6.40 2.71 -2.36
CA GLU A 119 7.58 3.54 -2.65
C GLU A 119 8.59 2.74 -3.49
N ARG A 120 9.35 3.45 -4.35
CA ARG A 120 10.32 2.86 -5.30
C ARG A 120 11.35 1.94 -4.64
N PHE A 121 11.57 2.07 -3.32
CA PHE A 121 12.32 1.15 -2.47
C PHE A 121 11.72 1.13 -1.06
N GLY A 122 11.24 -0.02 -0.59
CA GLY A 122 10.82 -0.18 0.82
C GLY A 122 9.43 0.37 1.15
N GLY A 123 8.48 0.25 0.22
CA GLY A 123 7.08 0.63 0.44
C GLY A 123 6.45 0.08 1.72
N MET A 124 5.41 0.75 2.19
CA MET A 124 4.71 0.43 3.43
C MET A 124 3.55 -0.52 3.17
N ILE A 125 3.47 -1.63 3.91
CA ILE A 125 2.25 -2.42 4.06
C ILE A 125 1.94 -2.49 5.56
N LYS A 126 0.80 -1.95 5.98
CA LYS A 126 0.35 -1.97 7.37
C LYS A 126 -1.08 -2.44 7.45
N THR A 127 -1.33 -3.43 8.31
CA THR A 127 -2.67 -3.96 8.56
C THR A 127 -3.04 -3.66 10.01
N PHE A 128 -4.23 -3.13 10.23
CA PHE A 128 -4.73 -2.86 11.57
C PHE A 128 -6.22 -3.18 11.69
N ALA A 129 -6.66 -3.47 12.92
CA ALA A 129 -8.06 -3.69 13.23
C ALA A 129 -8.76 -2.38 13.64
N LEU A 130 -9.95 -2.14 13.08
CA LEU A 130 -10.86 -1.10 13.56
C LEU A 130 -11.48 -1.50 14.92
N PRO A 131 -11.96 -0.51 15.69
CA PRO A 131 -12.75 -0.78 16.89
C PRO A 131 -13.94 -1.70 16.58
N THR A 132 -14.27 -2.58 17.52
CA THR A 132 -15.39 -3.53 17.36
C THR A 132 -16.70 -2.79 17.12
N GLY A 133 -17.45 -3.21 16.10
CA GLY A 133 -18.69 -2.56 15.69
C GLY A 133 -18.50 -1.44 14.66
N SER A 134 -17.26 -0.97 14.47
CA SER A 134 -17.00 0.10 13.50
C SER A 134 -16.69 -0.44 12.10
N SER A 135 -17.14 0.29 11.08
CA SER A 135 -16.85 0.06 9.67
C SER A 135 -16.23 1.29 9.02
N LEU A 136 -15.46 1.11 7.94
CA LEU A 136 -14.86 2.21 7.20
C LEU A 136 -15.87 2.78 6.20
N SER A 137 -16.34 4.01 6.43
CA SER A 137 -17.37 4.66 5.61
C SER A 137 -16.80 5.56 4.51
N GLY A 138 -15.57 6.03 4.67
CA GLY A 138 -14.92 6.84 3.65
C GLY A 138 -13.46 7.12 3.92
N VAL A 139 -12.73 7.43 2.85
CA VAL A 139 -11.32 7.81 2.90
C VAL A 139 -11.11 9.00 1.98
N ARG A 140 -10.43 10.02 2.49
CA ARG A 140 -10.05 11.22 1.74
C ARG A 140 -8.66 11.70 2.14
N TRP A 141 -8.04 12.43 1.23
CA TRP A 141 -6.79 13.15 1.49
C TRP A 141 -7.08 14.60 1.88
N GLU A 142 -6.43 15.10 2.93
CA GLU A 142 -6.46 16.48 3.40
C GLU A 142 -5.03 17.03 3.50
N GLY A 143 -4.50 17.54 2.39
CA GLY A 143 -3.08 17.92 2.32
C GLY A 143 -2.17 16.72 2.57
N GLU A 144 -1.30 16.81 3.58
CA GLU A 144 -0.39 15.74 4.00
C GLU A 144 -1.04 14.71 4.94
N PHE A 145 -2.38 14.68 5.06
CA PHE A 145 -3.09 13.74 5.93
C PHE A 145 -4.01 12.82 5.14
N LEU A 146 -3.97 11.54 5.47
CA LEU A 146 -4.99 10.58 5.12
C LEU A 146 -6.06 10.58 6.22
N THR A 147 -7.26 11.02 5.88
CA THR A 147 -8.40 11.05 6.79
C THR A 147 -9.35 9.90 6.45
N MET A 148 -9.55 9.00 7.40
CA MET A 148 -10.47 7.87 7.33
C MET A 148 -11.66 8.12 8.25
N ARG A 149 -12.87 7.96 7.73
CA ARG A 149 -14.10 8.07 8.51
C ARG A 149 -14.61 6.69 8.85
N ILE A 150 -14.95 6.49 10.12
CA ILE A 150 -15.55 5.27 10.64
C ILE A 150 -16.98 5.51 11.09
N GLU A 151 -17.83 4.50 10.97
CA GLU A 151 -19.22 4.49 11.43
C GLU A 151 -19.46 3.27 12.32
N ASP A 152 -20.26 3.41 13.37
CA ASP A 152 -20.74 2.32 14.24
C ASP A 152 -21.95 1.57 13.66
#